data_AF-A0A9N9IWL0-F1
#
_entry.id   AF-A0A9N9IWL0-F1
#
_cell.length_a   1.000
_cell.length_b   1.000
_cell.length_c   1.000
_cell.angle_alpha   90.00
_cell.angle_beta   90.00
_cell.angle_gamma   90.00
#
_symmetry.space_group_name_H-M   'P 1'
#
loop_
_entity.id
_entity.type
_entity.pdbx_description
1 polymer ?
#
loop_
_entity_poly.entity_id
_entity_poly.type
_entity_poly.pdbx_seq_one_letter_code
_entity_poly.pdbx_strand_id
1 'polypeptide(L)'
;MTDVLVYVTDVLQNIHDGNLEYCKNLRYQGQPNAEVEQFNQVFGKLLERQIYLEKEVAYYKSLLNENDSIVIINDRVSTTSDEEPPQVPQVPTKTSAEIEISPNNYDALRNHIMSFPHKTADTFDSESDPETPPALEHDRLCLDCLNQCTNVALAVSTGDFKQRITCPYASGPMLTLKNAMNIMADKIDHVSVELIRNAREVGEEGKLGVQAETQNIEGDWKEMMVHLNMMASNHSEQVRDIAEVCTAVAHGDLSKKITVEVKGETLVLKNTINTMVDQLNSFASEVTRVAHEVGTEGKLGVQAQVQGVGGTWKLLTDNVNTMAANLTAQVRDIADVSKAVARGDLSKKITVDVKGEILDLKNTINTMVDQLQTFATEVTRVSLEVGTEGKLGGQANIKNVGGIWKDLTDNVNLMASNLTDQVRDIATVCKSVACGDLSKTITVD
;
A
#
# COMPACT_ATOMS: atom_id res chain seq x y z
N MET A 1 51.51 -37.97 25.95
CA MET A 1 50.99 -36.58 25.94
C MET A 1 51.28 -35.89 24.62
N THR A 2 52.46 -36.10 24.02
CA THR A 2 52.84 -35.60 22.68
C THR A 2 51.84 -35.99 21.58
N ASP A 3 51.39 -37.25 21.54
CA ASP A 3 50.43 -37.71 20.51
C ASP A 3 49.05 -37.04 20.62
N VAL A 4 48.61 -36.74 21.85
CA VAL A 4 47.32 -36.04 22.10
C VAL A 4 47.41 -34.59 21.61
N LEU A 5 48.53 -33.92 21.88
CA LEU A 5 48.74 -32.53 21.48
C LEU A 5 48.82 -32.40 19.95
N VAL A 6 49.50 -33.35 19.28
CA VAL A 6 49.56 -33.41 17.81
C VAL A 6 48.16 -33.61 17.22
N TYR A 7 47.37 -34.53 17.79
CA TYR A 7 46.00 -34.77 17.35
C TYR A 7 45.09 -33.54 17.51
N VAL A 8 45.11 -32.89 18.67
CA VAL A 8 44.29 -31.68 18.91
C VAL A 8 44.75 -30.53 18.01
N THR A 9 46.06 -30.39 17.77
CA THR A 9 46.59 -29.36 16.86
C THR A 9 46.14 -29.61 15.42
N ASP A 10 46.16 -30.86 14.95
CA ASP A 10 45.71 -31.24 13.61
C ASP A 10 44.20 -30.98 13.42
N VAL A 11 43.39 -31.30 14.45
CA VAL A 11 41.95 -30.95 14.48
C VAL A 11 41.77 -29.44 14.37
N LEU A 12 42.46 -28.64 15.21
CA LEU A 12 42.29 -27.19 15.24
C LEU A 12 42.76 -26.51 13.95
N GLN A 13 43.86 -26.98 13.35
CA GLN A 13 44.39 -26.44 12.10
C GLN A 13 43.41 -26.69 10.93
N ASN A 14 42.86 -27.90 10.83
CA ASN A 14 41.93 -28.22 9.74
C ASN A 14 40.57 -27.51 9.87
N ILE A 15 40.14 -27.14 11.08
CA ILE A 15 38.98 -26.25 11.26
C ILE A 15 39.30 -24.85 10.76
N HIS A 16 40.46 -24.32 11.14
CA HIS A 16 40.88 -22.99 10.71
C HIS A 16 40.93 -22.88 9.17
N ASP A 17 41.38 -23.96 8.52
CA ASP A 17 41.46 -24.06 7.06
C ASP A 17 40.11 -24.40 6.38
N GLY A 18 39.01 -24.52 7.15
CA GLY A 18 37.66 -24.79 6.62
C GLY A 18 37.40 -26.24 6.20
N ASN A 19 38.28 -27.18 6.53
CA ASN A 19 38.19 -28.59 6.17
C ASN A 19 37.29 -29.37 7.14
N LEU A 20 36.04 -28.94 7.30
CA LEU A 20 35.13 -29.48 8.32
C LEU A 20 34.77 -30.96 8.09
N GLU A 21 34.61 -31.39 6.83
CA GLU A 21 34.29 -32.80 6.53
C GLU A 21 35.50 -33.73 6.78
N TYR A 22 36.74 -33.20 6.71
CA TYR A 22 37.93 -33.93 7.11
C TYR A 22 37.97 -34.13 8.63
N CYS A 23 37.71 -33.05 9.40
CA CYS A 23 37.68 -33.09 10.85
C CYS A 23 36.66 -34.10 11.40
N LYS A 24 35.53 -34.29 10.71
CA LYS A 24 34.48 -35.25 11.08
C LYS A 24 34.96 -36.70 11.06
N ASN A 25 35.89 -37.01 10.16
CA ASN A 25 36.40 -38.36 9.94
C ASN A 25 37.74 -38.60 10.66
N LEU A 26 38.36 -37.56 11.20
CA LEU A 26 39.63 -37.65 11.93
C LEU A 26 39.43 -38.44 13.23
N ARG A 27 40.34 -39.37 13.52
CA ARG A 27 40.30 -40.24 14.71
C ARG A 27 41.67 -40.24 15.38
N TYR A 28 41.66 -40.20 16.71
CA TYR A 28 42.89 -40.32 17.48
C TYR A 28 43.47 -41.73 17.32
N GLN A 29 44.75 -41.83 16.97
CA GLN A 29 45.44 -43.11 16.73
C GLN A 29 46.33 -43.58 17.90
N GLY A 30 46.39 -42.82 18.99
CA GLY A 30 47.16 -43.19 20.18
C GLY A 30 46.39 -44.10 21.16
N GLN A 31 46.94 -44.31 22.35
CA GLN A 31 46.33 -45.17 23.37
C GLN A 31 44.99 -44.60 23.87
N PRO A 32 43.99 -45.45 24.20
CA PRO A 32 42.70 -44.99 24.71
C PRO A 32 42.87 -44.02 25.88
N ASN A 33 42.28 -42.84 25.74
CA ASN A 33 42.41 -41.74 26.68
C ASN A 33 41.04 -41.08 26.89
N ALA A 34 40.59 -41.04 28.15
CA ALA A 34 39.25 -40.55 28.49
C ALA A 34 39.06 -39.07 28.16
N GLU A 35 40.13 -38.27 28.29
CA GLU A 35 40.11 -36.84 27.96
C GLU A 35 39.97 -36.60 26.45
N VAL A 36 40.61 -37.42 25.61
CA VAL A 36 40.45 -37.40 24.14
C VAL A 36 39.05 -37.83 23.72
N GLU A 37 38.46 -38.81 24.40
CA GLU A 37 37.10 -39.26 24.11
C GLU A 37 36.06 -38.20 24.47
N GLN A 38 36.24 -37.52 25.60
CA GLN A 38 35.44 -36.35 25.99
C GLN A 38 35.62 -35.19 25.01
N PHE A 39 36.85 -34.89 24.59
CA PHE A 39 37.16 -33.89 23.57
C PHE A 39 36.42 -34.21 22.26
N ASN A 40 36.52 -35.45 21.76
CA ASN A 40 35.86 -35.88 20.52
C ASN A 40 34.34 -35.79 20.61
N GLN A 41 33.75 -36.09 21.77
CA GLN A 41 32.32 -35.99 21.97
C GLN A 41 31.82 -34.55 21.93
N VAL A 42 32.48 -33.63 22.62
CA VAL A 42 32.12 -32.20 22.63
C VAL A 42 32.40 -31.58 21.26
N PHE A 43 33.57 -31.87 20.71
CA PHE A 43 34.02 -31.36 19.42
C PHE A 43 33.14 -31.84 18.27
N GLY A 44 32.78 -33.12 18.24
CA GLY A 44 31.90 -33.69 17.22
C GLY A 44 30.54 -32.98 17.16
N LYS A 45 29.95 -32.66 18.33
CA LYS A 45 28.70 -31.90 18.40
C LYS A 45 28.83 -30.47 17.87
N LEU A 46 29.94 -29.80 18.18
CA LEU A 46 30.21 -28.45 17.67
C LEU A 46 30.41 -28.47 16.15
N LEU A 47 31.14 -29.45 15.63
CA LEU A 47 31.39 -29.62 14.21
C LEU A 47 30.11 -29.93 13.42
N GLU A 48 29.25 -30.82 13.91
CA GLU A 48 27.96 -31.11 13.30
C GLU A 48 27.07 -29.87 13.22
N ARG A 49 27.05 -29.06 14.28
CA ARG A 49 26.30 -27.80 14.32
C ARG A 49 26.86 -26.77 13.36
N GLN A 50 28.19 -26.65 13.25
CA GLN A 50 28.84 -25.75 12.31
C GLN A 50 28.52 -26.13 10.85
N ILE A 51 28.62 -27.42 10.51
CA ILE A 51 28.28 -27.92 9.16
C ILE A 51 26.79 -27.67 8.82
N TYR A 52 25.90 -27.83 9.81
CA TYR A 52 24.48 -27.51 9.62
C TYR A 52 24.26 -26.02 9.32
N LEU A 53 24.88 -25.14 10.11
CA LEU A 53 24.78 -23.70 9.91
C LEU A 53 25.33 -23.26 8.55
N GLU A 54 26.46 -23.80 8.10
CA GLU A 54 27.00 -23.49 6.77
C GLU A 54 26.06 -23.92 5.63
N LYS A 55 25.39 -25.07 5.78
CA LYS A 55 24.36 -25.51 4.83
C LYS A 55 23.13 -24.59 4.86
N GLU A 56 22.72 -24.15 6.03
CA GLU A 56 21.58 -23.23 6.19
C GLU A 56 21.90 -21.87 5.57
N VAL A 57 23.09 -21.32 5.82
CA VAL A 57 23.59 -20.09 5.19
C VAL A 57 23.66 -20.25 3.66
N ALA A 58 24.14 -21.39 3.15
CA ALA A 58 24.16 -21.66 1.71
C ALA A 58 22.74 -21.74 1.11
N TYR A 59 21.79 -22.35 1.83
CA TYR A 59 20.38 -22.43 1.44
C TYR A 59 19.71 -21.04 1.40
N TYR A 60 19.92 -20.20 2.42
CA TYR A 60 19.41 -18.83 2.41
C TYR A 60 20.07 -17.98 1.32
N LYS A 61 21.37 -18.17 1.05
CA LYS A 61 22.06 -17.56 -0.10
C LYS A 61 21.43 -18.01 -1.43
N SER A 62 21.01 -19.27 -1.58
CA SER A 62 20.32 -19.72 -2.79
C SER A 62 18.91 -19.14 -2.93
N LEU A 63 18.15 -19.00 -1.84
CA LEU A 63 16.83 -18.35 -1.87
C LEU A 63 16.93 -16.87 -2.24
N LEU A 64 17.95 -16.17 -1.74
CA LEU A 64 18.23 -14.78 -2.11
C LEU A 64 18.50 -14.66 -3.62
N ASN A 65 19.25 -15.59 -4.20
CA ASN A 65 19.52 -15.61 -5.64
C ASN A 65 18.31 -16.05 -6.49
N GLU A 66 17.45 -16.94 -5.98
CA GLU A 66 16.19 -17.31 -6.64
C GLU A 66 15.16 -16.16 -6.62
N ASN A 67 15.11 -15.36 -5.55
CA ASN A 67 14.24 -14.18 -5.50
C ASN A 67 14.64 -13.08 -6.49
N ASP A 68 15.92 -13.00 -6.89
CA ASP A 68 16.36 -12.18 -8.02
C ASP A 68 15.89 -12.76 -9.38
N SER A 69 15.55 -14.04 -9.44
CA SER A 69 15.08 -14.76 -10.63
C SER A 69 13.54 -14.87 -10.73
N ILE A 70 12.81 -14.72 -9.61
CA ILE A 70 11.32 -14.70 -9.56
C ILE A 70 10.80 -13.30 -9.93
N VAL A 71 11.33 -12.73 -11.01
CA VAL A 71 10.77 -11.55 -11.69
C VAL A 71 10.25 -11.96 -13.07
N ILE A 72 9.65 -13.15 -13.20
CA ILE A 72 8.74 -13.46 -14.31
C ILE A 72 7.67 -14.45 -13.81
N ILE A 73 6.66 -13.96 -13.10
CA ILE A 73 5.37 -14.68 -13.06
C ILE A 73 4.51 -14.03 -14.13
N ASN A 74 4.48 -14.68 -15.30
CA ASN A 74 3.57 -14.37 -16.39
C ASN A 74 2.12 -14.44 -15.93
N ASP A 75 1.39 -13.37 -16.23
CA ASP A 75 -0.07 -13.35 -16.33
C ASP A 75 -0.57 -14.58 -17.10
N ARG A 76 -1.39 -15.40 -16.46
CA ARG A 76 -2.36 -16.25 -17.15
C ARG A 76 -3.75 -15.66 -16.95
N VAL A 77 -4.02 -14.58 -17.67
CA VAL A 77 -5.38 -14.23 -18.06
C VAL A 77 -5.56 -14.68 -19.51
N SER A 78 -6.49 -15.60 -19.72
CA SER A 78 -6.92 -16.03 -21.04
C SER A 78 -7.65 -14.89 -21.75
N THR A 79 -7.06 -14.32 -22.79
CA THR A 79 -7.81 -13.62 -23.85
C THR A 79 -7.16 -13.85 -25.20
N THR A 80 -7.94 -14.43 -26.09
CA THR A 80 -7.71 -14.57 -27.53
C THR A 80 -7.79 -13.22 -28.23
N SER A 81 -6.74 -12.81 -28.96
CA SER A 81 -6.86 -12.06 -30.22
C SER A 81 -5.46 -11.73 -30.76
N ASP A 82 -5.27 -12.03 -32.04
CA ASP A 82 -4.11 -11.70 -32.85
C ASP A 82 -3.79 -10.20 -32.84
N GLU A 83 -2.59 -9.83 -32.39
CA GLU A 83 -1.88 -8.63 -32.85
C GLU A 83 -0.40 -8.71 -32.42
N GLU A 84 0.49 -8.40 -33.36
CA GLU A 84 1.94 -8.50 -33.25
C GLU A 84 2.48 -7.44 -32.26
N PRO A 85 3.37 -7.76 -31.30
CA PRO A 85 3.83 -6.77 -30.34
C PRO A 85 4.83 -5.78 -30.97
N PRO A 86 4.78 -4.48 -30.61
CA PRO A 86 5.73 -3.49 -31.09
C PRO A 86 7.13 -3.74 -30.51
N GLN A 87 8.15 -3.53 -31.33
CA GLN A 87 9.55 -3.63 -30.91
C GLN A 87 9.86 -2.61 -29.81
N VAL A 88 10.23 -3.12 -28.63
CA VAL A 88 10.75 -2.31 -27.51
C VAL A 88 12.17 -1.83 -27.86
N PRO A 89 12.49 -0.54 -27.72
CA PRO A 89 13.86 -0.06 -27.90
C PRO A 89 14.77 -0.72 -26.85
N GLN A 90 15.88 -1.29 -27.29
CA GLN A 90 16.90 -1.83 -26.38
C GLN A 90 17.39 -0.72 -25.43
N VAL A 91 17.10 -0.88 -24.14
CA VAL A 91 17.69 -0.06 -23.09
C VAL A 91 19.16 -0.46 -22.98
N PRO A 92 20.12 0.48 -23.01
CA PRO A 92 21.52 0.16 -22.82
C PRO A 92 21.70 -0.43 -21.42
N THR A 93 22.18 -1.66 -21.36
CA THR A 93 22.72 -2.28 -20.16
C THR A 93 23.81 -1.36 -19.61
N LYS A 94 23.46 -0.50 -18.65
CA LYS A 94 24.45 0.13 -17.80
C LYS A 94 25.07 -0.99 -16.99
N THR A 95 26.32 -1.27 -17.30
CA THR A 95 27.24 -2.10 -16.56
C THR A 95 27.03 -1.84 -15.08
N SER A 96 26.54 -2.86 -14.38
CA SER A 96 26.66 -2.97 -12.94
C SER A 96 28.10 -2.61 -12.60
N ALA A 97 28.32 -1.58 -11.80
CA ALA A 97 29.60 -1.44 -11.14
C ALA A 97 29.71 -2.67 -10.23
N GLU A 98 30.40 -3.70 -10.73
CA GLU A 98 30.94 -4.76 -9.91
C GLU A 98 31.76 -4.06 -8.83
N ILE A 99 31.28 -4.11 -7.59
CA ILE A 99 32.16 -3.94 -6.46
C ILE A 99 33.06 -5.17 -6.50
N GLU A 100 34.19 -5.06 -7.19
CA GLU A 100 35.31 -5.98 -7.03
C GLU A 100 35.68 -5.96 -5.55
N ILE A 101 35.21 -6.97 -4.80
CA ILE A 101 35.85 -7.34 -3.55
C ILE A 101 37.20 -7.90 -3.96
N SER A 102 38.23 -7.05 -3.91
CA SER A 102 39.60 -7.42 -4.25
C SER A 102 40.03 -8.65 -3.43
N PRO A 103 40.54 -9.73 -4.05
CA PRO A 103 41.00 -10.92 -3.33
C PRO A 103 42.24 -10.70 -2.45
N ASN A 104 42.79 -9.49 -2.37
CA ASN A 104 44.19 -9.27 -2.00
C ASN A 104 44.50 -8.98 -0.52
N ASN A 105 43.58 -9.19 0.42
CA ASN A 105 43.93 -9.07 1.85
C ASN A 105 44.32 -10.39 2.52
N TYR A 106 43.98 -11.56 1.94
CA TYR A 106 44.34 -12.85 2.50
C TYR A 106 45.85 -13.14 2.37
N ASP A 107 46.44 -12.90 1.20
CA ASP A 107 47.87 -13.14 0.97
C ASP A 107 48.76 -12.08 1.64
N ALA A 108 48.28 -10.84 1.80
CA ALA A 108 49.00 -9.79 2.53
C ALA A 108 49.10 -10.10 4.03
N LEU A 109 48.02 -10.62 4.64
CA LEU A 109 48.01 -11.07 6.03
C LEU A 109 48.85 -12.34 6.23
N ARG A 110 48.77 -13.29 5.29
CA ARG A 110 49.58 -14.52 5.26
C ARG A 110 51.08 -14.22 5.19
N ASN A 111 51.51 -13.29 4.33
CA ASN A 111 52.92 -12.91 4.18
C ASN A 111 53.45 -12.09 5.36
N HIS A 112 52.60 -11.30 6.03
CA HIS A 112 53.00 -10.57 7.25
C HIS A 112 53.23 -11.52 8.43
N ILE A 113 52.39 -12.55 8.57
CA ILE A 113 52.49 -13.58 9.64
C ILE A 113 53.66 -14.55 9.39
N MET A 114 53.94 -14.91 8.14
CA MET A 114 55.10 -15.75 7.76
C MET A 114 56.46 -15.03 7.86
N SER A 115 56.48 -13.70 8.09
CA SER A 115 57.71 -12.91 8.17
C SER A 115 58.38 -12.91 9.55
N PHE A 116 57.75 -13.53 10.56
CA PHE A 116 58.39 -13.70 11.87
C PHE A 116 59.53 -14.73 11.76
N PRO A 117 60.77 -14.39 12.16
CA PRO A 117 61.88 -15.31 12.07
C PRO A 117 61.67 -16.45 13.09
N HIS A 118 61.33 -17.64 12.59
CA HIS A 118 61.49 -18.87 13.36
C HIS A 118 62.99 -19.08 13.59
N LYS A 119 63.48 -18.82 14.80
CA LYS A 119 64.71 -19.48 15.25
C LYS A 119 64.39 -20.97 15.34
N THR A 120 64.91 -21.73 14.38
CA THR A 120 64.99 -23.18 14.49
C THR A 120 65.75 -23.51 15.77
N ALA A 121 65.17 -24.37 16.60
CA ALA A 121 65.89 -24.99 17.70
C ALA A 121 66.96 -25.88 17.08
N ASP A 122 68.18 -25.34 16.95
CA ASP A 122 69.35 -26.12 16.61
C ASP A 122 69.58 -27.19 17.70
N THR A 123 69.96 -28.36 17.23
CA THR A 123 70.35 -29.58 17.94
C THR A 123 71.16 -29.28 19.21
N PHE A 124 70.61 -29.64 20.37
CA PHE A 124 71.41 -29.78 21.59
C PHE A 124 72.06 -31.17 21.58
N ASP A 125 73.34 -31.21 21.21
CA ASP A 125 74.22 -32.32 21.54
C ASP A 125 74.37 -32.42 23.06
N SER A 126 74.28 -33.64 23.56
CA SER A 126 74.47 -34.01 24.95
C SER A 126 75.96 -33.97 25.31
N GLU A 127 76.39 -32.97 26.07
CA GLU A 127 77.57 -33.08 26.92
C GLU A 127 77.21 -32.71 28.36
N SER A 128 77.48 -33.66 29.25
CA SER A 128 77.22 -33.61 30.68
C SER A 128 78.24 -32.71 31.40
N ASP A 129 77.76 -31.64 32.03
CA ASP A 129 78.52 -30.87 33.01
C ASP A 129 77.80 -30.92 34.38
N PRO A 130 78.41 -31.49 35.43
CA PRO A 130 77.71 -31.80 36.67
C PRO A 130 77.88 -30.70 37.72
N GLU A 131 77.32 -29.50 37.52
CA GLU A 131 77.22 -28.50 38.61
C GLU A 131 76.27 -27.31 38.34
N THR A 132 75.07 -27.55 37.78
CA THR A 132 74.01 -26.51 37.65
C THR A 132 72.84 -26.77 38.61
N PRO A 133 72.39 -25.76 39.41
CA PRO A 133 71.22 -25.91 40.29
C PRO A 133 69.95 -26.12 39.46
N PRO A 134 68.90 -26.78 40.00
CA PRO A 134 67.81 -27.30 39.20
C PRO A 134 67.10 -26.17 38.42
N ALA A 135 67.00 -26.35 37.11
CA ALA A 135 66.26 -25.48 36.22
C ALA A 135 64.81 -25.33 36.72
N LEU A 136 64.35 -24.09 36.82
CA LEU A 136 62.95 -23.76 37.05
C LEU A 136 62.07 -24.47 36.02
N GLU A 137 61.22 -25.38 36.49
CA GLU A 137 60.18 -26.08 35.72
C GLU A 137 59.24 -25.08 35.01
N HIS A 138 59.57 -24.65 33.79
CA HIS A 138 58.70 -23.78 32.97
C HIS A 138 57.77 -24.57 32.01
N ASP A 139 57.77 -25.90 32.08
CA ASP A 139 57.08 -26.78 31.12
C ASP A 139 55.88 -27.56 31.70
N ARG A 140 55.44 -27.27 32.93
CA ARG A 140 54.23 -27.92 33.49
C ARG A 140 52.98 -27.15 33.08
N LEU A 141 52.18 -27.74 32.20
CA LEU A 141 50.80 -27.32 31.91
C LEU A 141 50.03 -27.18 33.23
N CYS A 142 49.53 -25.98 33.53
CA CYS A 142 48.72 -25.75 34.71
C CYS A 142 47.36 -26.46 34.55
N LEU A 143 47.13 -27.51 35.34
CA LEU A 143 45.91 -28.32 35.27
C LEU A 143 44.65 -27.51 35.59
N ASP A 144 44.75 -26.53 36.49
CA ASP A 144 43.66 -25.59 36.80
C ASP A 144 43.30 -24.72 35.58
N CYS A 145 44.31 -24.15 34.90
CA CYS A 145 44.09 -23.39 33.68
C CYS A 145 43.42 -24.27 32.59
N LEU A 146 43.85 -25.52 32.41
CA LEU A 146 43.27 -26.43 31.43
C LEU A 146 41.80 -26.76 31.75
N ASN A 147 41.49 -27.07 33.01
CA ASN A 147 40.12 -27.32 33.46
C ASN A 147 39.22 -26.09 33.27
N GLN A 148 39.73 -24.89 33.57
CA GLN A 148 39.00 -23.63 33.33
C GLN A 148 38.77 -23.38 31.83
N CYS A 149 39.75 -23.68 30.95
CA CYS A 149 39.54 -23.62 29.51
C CYS A 149 38.37 -24.51 29.07
N THR A 150 38.34 -25.77 29.52
CA THR A 150 37.24 -26.70 29.19
C THR A 150 35.89 -26.20 29.71
N ASN A 151 35.85 -25.66 30.93
CA ASN A 151 34.62 -25.13 31.52
C ASN A 151 34.11 -23.89 30.76
N VAL A 152 35.00 -22.97 30.40
CA VAL A 152 34.62 -21.78 29.61
C VAL A 152 34.18 -22.17 28.21
N ALA A 153 34.89 -23.10 27.55
CA ALA A 153 34.47 -23.60 26.24
C ALA A 153 33.08 -24.26 26.29
N LEU A 154 32.80 -25.06 27.34
CA LEU A 154 31.50 -25.68 27.55
C LEU A 154 30.40 -24.62 27.82
N ALA A 155 30.70 -23.63 28.67
CA ALA A 155 29.79 -22.51 28.95
C ALA A 155 29.43 -21.74 27.66
N VAL A 156 30.44 -21.33 26.88
CA VAL A 156 30.25 -20.67 25.58
C VAL A 156 29.42 -21.55 24.63
N SER A 157 29.68 -22.87 24.58
CA SER A 157 28.90 -23.79 23.73
C SER A 157 27.42 -23.91 24.10
N THR A 158 27.09 -23.61 25.36
CA THR A 158 25.71 -23.63 25.88
C THR A 158 25.06 -22.24 25.91
N GLY A 159 25.77 -21.20 25.49
CA GLY A 159 25.29 -19.82 25.46
C GLY A 159 25.52 -19.02 26.75
N ASP A 160 26.28 -19.54 27.73
CA ASP A 160 26.75 -18.75 28.87
C ASP A 160 28.10 -18.10 28.54
N PHE A 161 28.05 -16.85 28.08
CA PHE A 161 29.23 -16.06 27.72
C PHE A 161 29.82 -15.27 28.89
N LYS A 162 29.40 -15.50 30.14
CA LYS A 162 29.91 -14.75 31.30
C LYS A 162 31.09 -15.42 31.99
N GLN A 163 31.35 -16.69 31.70
CA GLN A 163 32.46 -17.45 32.30
C GLN A 163 33.82 -17.01 31.75
N ARG A 164 34.83 -16.89 32.61
CA ARG A 164 36.20 -16.49 32.23
C ARG A 164 37.24 -17.40 32.88
N ILE A 165 38.37 -17.58 32.20
CA ILE A 165 39.56 -18.20 32.77
C ILE A 165 40.23 -17.17 33.67
N THR A 166 40.34 -17.45 34.96
CA THR A 166 40.88 -16.54 35.99
C THR A 166 42.20 -17.01 36.57
N CYS A 167 42.62 -18.26 36.29
CA CYS A 167 43.89 -18.88 36.69
C CYS A 167 45.07 -17.87 36.70
N PRO A 168 45.66 -17.57 37.87
CA PRO A 168 46.71 -16.55 38.00
C PRO A 168 48.10 -17.06 37.58
N TYR A 169 48.26 -18.38 37.48
CA TYR A 169 49.52 -19.04 37.16
C TYR A 169 49.71 -19.31 35.66
N ALA A 170 48.85 -18.75 34.80
CA ALA A 170 48.96 -18.90 33.36
C ALA A 170 50.25 -18.23 32.84
N SER A 171 51.11 -18.98 32.16
CA SER A 171 52.35 -18.51 31.56
C SER A 171 52.54 -19.08 30.16
N GLY A 172 53.44 -18.48 29.37
CA GLY A 172 53.77 -18.95 28.02
C GLY A 172 52.53 -19.14 27.12
N PRO A 173 52.44 -20.24 26.36
CA PRO A 173 51.28 -20.53 25.50
C PRO A 173 49.93 -20.57 26.22
N MET A 174 49.90 -20.99 27.50
CA MET A 174 48.67 -21.05 28.28
C MET A 174 48.12 -19.67 28.61
N LEU A 175 48.99 -18.67 28.83
CA LEU A 175 48.57 -17.27 28.99
C LEU A 175 47.96 -16.72 27.70
N THR A 176 48.55 -17.05 26.54
CA THR A 176 48.01 -16.68 25.23
C THR A 176 46.63 -17.29 25.01
N LEU A 177 46.45 -18.59 25.32
CA LEU A 177 45.16 -19.27 25.22
C LEU A 177 44.11 -18.65 26.16
N LYS A 178 44.46 -18.42 27.43
CA LYS A 178 43.60 -17.73 28.41
C LYS A 178 43.09 -16.40 27.87
N ASN A 179 44.00 -15.56 27.37
CA ASN A 179 43.65 -14.24 26.86
C ASN A 179 42.76 -14.35 25.61
N ALA A 180 43.11 -15.22 24.66
CA ALA A 180 42.33 -15.43 23.44
C ALA A 180 40.90 -15.92 23.74
N MET A 181 40.75 -16.90 24.64
CA MET A 181 39.44 -17.44 25.02
C MET A 181 38.58 -16.42 25.78
N ASN A 182 39.18 -15.65 26.69
CA ASN A 182 38.46 -14.59 27.40
C ASN A 182 38.01 -13.47 26.44
N ILE A 183 38.89 -13.03 25.52
CA ILE A 183 38.54 -12.04 24.49
C ILE A 183 37.42 -12.57 23.58
N MET A 184 37.47 -13.85 23.20
CA MET A 184 36.41 -14.49 22.41
C MET A 184 35.08 -14.47 23.17
N ALA A 185 35.07 -14.84 24.46
CA ALA A 185 33.87 -14.81 25.28
C ALA A 185 33.32 -13.38 25.45
N ASP A 186 34.19 -12.38 25.64
CA ASP A 186 33.80 -10.96 25.70
C ASP A 186 33.14 -10.49 24.39
N LYS A 187 33.71 -10.84 23.23
CA LYS A 187 33.16 -10.48 21.92
C LYS A 187 31.80 -11.13 21.67
N ILE A 188 31.65 -12.41 21.98
CA ILE A 188 30.37 -13.13 21.78
C ILE A 188 29.29 -12.59 22.73
N ASP A 189 29.64 -12.32 24.00
CA ASP A 189 28.71 -11.72 24.97
C ASP A 189 28.22 -10.35 24.48
N HIS A 190 29.14 -9.48 24.05
CA HIS A 190 28.81 -8.13 23.57
C HIS A 190 27.88 -8.17 22.35
N VAL A 191 28.23 -8.95 21.33
CA VAL A 191 27.39 -9.11 20.12
C VAL A 191 26.01 -9.67 20.47
N SER A 192 25.95 -10.66 21.38
CA SER A 192 24.68 -11.26 21.80
C SER A 192 23.77 -10.25 22.53
N VAL A 193 24.36 -9.43 23.42
CA VAL A 193 23.63 -8.37 24.12
C VAL A 193 23.09 -7.33 23.13
N GLU A 194 23.92 -6.89 22.18
CA GLU A 194 23.50 -5.89 21.20
C GLU A 194 22.43 -6.42 20.24
N LEU A 195 22.52 -7.67 19.82
CA LEU A 195 21.49 -8.35 19.02
C LEU A 195 20.14 -8.39 19.75
N ILE A 196 20.14 -8.82 21.02
CA ILE A 196 18.92 -8.90 21.83
C ILE A 196 18.32 -7.51 22.05
N ARG A 197 19.17 -6.52 22.35
CA ARG A 197 18.74 -5.13 22.54
C ARG A 197 18.09 -4.58 21.27
N ASN A 198 18.74 -4.72 20.13
CA ASN A 198 18.22 -4.24 18.85
C ASN A 198 16.88 -4.92 18.49
N ALA A 199 16.81 -6.24 18.63
CA ALA A 199 15.60 -7.01 18.37
C ALA A 199 14.44 -6.57 19.27
N ARG A 200 14.69 -6.31 20.56
CA ARG A 200 13.68 -5.81 21.51
C ARG A 200 13.21 -4.41 21.14
N GLU A 201 14.13 -3.47 20.91
CA GLU A 201 13.77 -2.08 20.63
C GLU A 201 13.01 -1.94 19.31
N VAL A 202 13.46 -2.61 18.24
CA VAL A 202 12.82 -2.54 16.93
C VAL A 202 11.55 -3.40 16.87
N GLY A 203 11.63 -4.65 17.35
CA GLY A 203 10.58 -5.65 17.19
C GLY A 203 9.47 -5.60 18.25
N GLU A 204 9.80 -5.31 19.52
CA GLU A 204 8.81 -5.27 20.60
C GLU A 204 8.34 -3.84 20.91
N GLU A 205 9.28 -2.89 20.96
CA GLU A 205 8.97 -1.50 21.35
C GLU A 205 8.61 -0.60 20.15
N GLY A 206 8.80 -1.08 18.91
CA GLY A 206 8.50 -0.32 17.69
C GLY A 206 9.40 0.90 17.47
N LYS A 207 10.57 0.97 18.12
CA LYS A 207 11.55 2.05 17.95
C LYS A 207 12.34 1.82 16.66
N LEU A 208 11.80 2.36 15.57
CA LEU A 208 12.41 2.30 14.24
C LEU A 208 13.69 3.15 14.18
N GLY A 209 14.75 2.59 13.59
CA GLY A 209 16.04 3.26 13.37
C GLY A 209 17.09 3.03 14.47
N VAL A 210 16.81 2.17 15.45
CA VAL A 210 17.81 1.75 16.44
C VAL A 210 18.90 0.92 15.76
N GLN A 211 20.15 1.25 16.06
CA GLN A 211 21.32 0.53 15.56
C GLN A 211 22.07 -0.12 16.72
N ALA A 212 22.57 -1.32 16.45
CA ALA A 212 23.48 -2.03 17.31
C ALA A 212 24.87 -1.37 17.27
N GLU A 213 25.55 -1.33 18.41
CA GLU A 213 26.88 -0.75 18.53
C GLU A 213 27.92 -1.61 17.80
N THR A 214 28.86 -0.94 17.10
CA THR A 214 29.94 -1.60 16.34
C THR A 214 31.34 -1.25 16.85
N GLN A 215 31.42 -0.51 17.96
CA GLN A 215 32.69 -0.09 18.54
C GLN A 215 33.44 -1.30 19.09
N ASN A 216 34.75 -1.40 18.83
CA ASN A 216 35.63 -2.49 19.27
C ASN A 216 35.27 -3.90 18.75
N ILE A 217 34.43 -3.98 17.71
CA ILE A 217 34.16 -5.20 16.94
C ILE A 217 34.96 -5.13 15.64
N GLU A 218 35.68 -6.21 15.31
CA GLU A 218 36.57 -6.30 14.15
C GLU A 218 36.37 -7.62 13.40
N GLY A 219 36.81 -7.67 12.15
CA GLY A 219 36.67 -8.83 11.27
C GLY A 219 35.22 -9.15 10.94
N ASP A 220 34.90 -10.42 10.73
CA ASP A 220 33.56 -10.88 10.30
C ASP A 220 32.45 -10.49 11.29
N TRP A 221 32.77 -10.36 12.57
CA TRP A 221 31.82 -9.86 13.58
C TRP A 221 31.35 -8.45 13.28
N LYS A 222 32.24 -7.59 12.77
CA LYS A 222 31.88 -6.21 12.40
C LYS A 222 30.98 -6.20 11.18
N GLU A 223 31.32 -6.97 10.16
CA GLU A 223 30.51 -7.10 8.95
C GLU A 223 29.10 -7.59 9.27
N MET A 224 28.97 -8.59 10.15
CA MET A 224 27.66 -9.08 10.62
C MET A 224 26.83 -7.96 11.25
N MET A 225 27.42 -7.17 12.17
CA MET A 225 26.73 -6.07 12.84
C MET A 225 26.35 -4.93 11.89
N VAL A 226 27.21 -4.63 10.91
CA VAL A 226 26.92 -3.65 9.86
C VAL A 226 25.73 -4.11 9.02
N HIS A 227 25.69 -5.37 8.58
CA HIS A 227 24.57 -5.91 7.80
C HIS A 227 23.25 -5.93 8.58
N LEU A 228 23.28 -6.25 9.88
CA LEU A 228 22.11 -6.16 10.75
C LEU A 228 21.58 -4.73 10.85
N ASN A 229 22.48 -3.76 11.03
CA ASN A 229 22.11 -2.35 11.08
C ASN A 229 21.56 -1.84 9.75
N MET A 230 22.14 -2.26 8.62
CA MET A 230 21.61 -1.95 7.29
C MET A 230 20.21 -2.51 7.10
N MET A 231 19.98 -3.77 7.47
CA MET A 231 18.65 -4.40 7.40
C MET A 231 17.63 -3.65 8.27
N ALA A 232 17.97 -3.36 9.53
CA ALA A 232 17.10 -2.63 10.44
C ALA A 232 16.79 -1.21 9.94
N SER A 233 17.78 -0.50 9.40
CA SER A 233 17.62 0.84 8.83
C SER A 233 16.72 0.83 7.61
N ASN A 234 16.96 -0.08 6.65
CA ASN A 234 16.16 -0.18 5.44
C ASN A 234 14.68 -0.48 5.77
N HIS A 235 14.41 -1.45 6.64
CA HIS A 235 13.04 -1.74 7.07
C HIS A 235 12.40 -0.57 7.82
N SER A 236 13.17 0.14 8.65
CA SER A 236 12.68 1.32 9.38
C SER A 236 12.24 2.44 8.44
N GLU A 237 13.02 2.72 7.39
CA GLU A 237 12.69 3.70 6.36
C GLU A 237 11.43 3.28 5.59
N GLN A 238 11.35 2.01 5.18
CA GLN A 238 10.21 1.45 4.47
C GLN A 238 8.90 1.57 5.27
N VAL A 239 8.91 1.14 6.53
CA VAL A 239 7.74 1.20 7.40
C VAL A 239 7.34 2.66 7.70
N ARG A 240 8.32 3.55 7.86
CA ARG A 240 8.05 4.98 8.11
C ARG A 240 7.37 5.64 6.90
N ASP A 241 7.86 5.44 5.69
CA ASP A 241 7.26 6.00 4.47
C ASP A 241 5.82 5.47 4.26
N ILE A 242 5.60 4.17 4.48
CA ILE A 242 4.25 3.58 4.46
C ILE A 242 3.34 4.24 5.49
N ALA A 243 3.81 4.40 6.73
CA ALA A 243 3.03 5.02 7.80
C ALA A 243 2.68 6.49 7.50
N GLU A 244 3.61 7.25 6.92
CA GLU A 244 3.39 8.63 6.51
C GLU A 244 2.29 8.73 5.44
N VAL A 245 2.34 7.87 4.41
CA VAL A 245 1.33 7.86 3.33
C VAL A 245 -0.03 7.40 3.84
N CYS A 246 -0.10 6.35 4.66
CA CYS A 246 -1.35 5.93 5.29
C CYS A 246 -1.95 7.02 6.17
N THR A 247 -1.10 7.74 6.91
CA THR A 247 -1.53 8.89 7.73
C THR A 247 -2.06 10.02 6.85
N ALA A 248 -1.38 10.34 5.75
CA ALA A 248 -1.83 11.36 4.79
C ALA A 248 -3.21 11.03 4.21
N VAL A 249 -3.41 9.78 3.76
CA VAL A 249 -4.70 9.29 3.25
C VAL A 249 -5.80 9.41 4.30
N ALA A 250 -5.51 9.08 5.56
CA ALA A 250 -6.47 9.22 6.66
C ALA A 250 -6.88 10.68 6.91
N HIS A 251 -6.00 11.64 6.62
CA HIS A 251 -6.29 13.08 6.66
C HIS A 251 -6.87 13.63 5.35
N GLY A 252 -7.10 12.78 4.35
CA GLY A 252 -7.64 13.17 3.04
C GLY A 252 -6.61 13.74 2.06
N ASP A 253 -5.31 13.70 2.37
CA ASP A 253 -4.25 14.05 1.43
C ASP A 253 -3.91 12.84 0.56
N LEU A 254 -4.46 12.83 -0.66
CA LEU A 254 -4.26 11.78 -1.67
C LEU A 254 -3.12 12.10 -2.64
N SER A 255 -2.34 13.16 -2.38
CA SER A 255 -1.17 13.53 -3.20
C SER A 255 0.09 12.75 -2.84
N LYS A 256 0.13 12.16 -1.64
CA LYS A 256 1.29 11.44 -1.11
C LYS A 256 1.35 10.02 -1.66
N LYS A 257 2.57 9.57 -1.91
CA LYS A 257 2.91 8.23 -2.41
C LYS A 257 4.09 7.69 -1.64
N ILE A 258 4.15 6.37 -1.53
CA ILE A 258 5.34 5.69 -1.04
C ILE A 258 6.40 5.86 -2.12
N THR A 259 7.56 6.39 -1.75
CA THR A 259 8.64 6.75 -2.67
C THR A 259 9.90 5.93 -2.44
N VAL A 260 10.14 5.46 -1.21
CA VAL A 260 11.31 4.66 -0.82
C VAL A 260 11.54 3.49 -1.78
N GLU A 261 12.80 3.28 -2.15
CA GLU A 261 13.21 2.21 -3.06
C GLU A 261 13.12 0.86 -2.36
N VAL A 262 12.35 -0.05 -2.94
CA VAL A 262 12.02 -1.35 -2.36
C VAL A 262 12.02 -2.43 -3.42
N LYS A 263 12.29 -3.66 -2.99
CA LYS A 263 12.33 -4.86 -3.85
C LYS A 263 11.46 -5.96 -3.23
N GLY A 264 11.21 -7.02 -3.99
CA GLY A 264 10.49 -8.20 -3.52
C GLY A 264 9.07 -7.88 -3.02
N GLU A 265 8.67 -8.50 -1.91
CA GLU A 265 7.32 -8.36 -1.34
C GLU A 265 7.00 -6.92 -0.92
N THR A 266 7.98 -6.16 -0.43
CA THR A 266 7.78 -4.75 -0.07
C THR A 266 7.47 -3.88 -1.29
N LEU A 267 8.00 -4.23 -2.48
CA LEU A 267 7.62 -3.56 -3.73
C LEU A 267 6.16 -3.82 -4.10
N VAL A 268 5.69 -5.05 -3.92
CA VAL A 268 4.28 -5.40 -4.12
C VAL A 268 3.39 -4.59 -3.18
N LEU A 269 3.78 -4.46 -1.90
CA LEU A 269 3.07 -3.63 -0.91
C LEU A 269 3.04 -2.15 -1.33
N LYS A 270 4.20 -1.57 -1.68
CA LYS A 270 4.33 -0.19 -2.19
C LYS A 270 3.39 0.06 -3.35
N ASN A 271 3.42 -0.81 -4.36
CA ASN A 271 2.60 -0.67 -5.55
C ASN A 271 1.11 -0.79 -5.22
N THR A 272 0.73 -1.75 -4.38
CA THR A 272 -0.66 -1.95 -3.96
C THR A 272 -1.22 -0.71 -3.25
N ILE A 273 -0.48 -0.16 -2.28
CA ILE A 273 -0.90 1.05 -1.55
C ILE A 273 -0.93 2.25 -2.51
N ASN A 274 0.09 2.43 -3.34
CA ASN A 274 0.11 3.53 -4.30
C ASN A 274 -1.08 3.46 -5.28
N THR A 275 -1.40 2.27 -5.82
CA THR A 275 -2.58 2.07 -6.66
C THR A 275 -3.89 2.38 -5.92
N MET A 276 -4.02 1.99 -4.65
CA MET A 276 -5.18 2.37 -3.83
C MET A 276 -5.30 3.90 -3.71
N VAL A 277 -4.20 4.62 -3.48
CA VAL A 277 -4.19 6.08 -3.43
C VAL A 277 -4.59 6.69 -4.78
N ASP A 278 -4.13 6.14 -5.90
CA ASP A 278 -4.52 6.62 -7.24
C ASP A 278 -6.03 6.46 -7.49
N GLN A 279 -6.58 5.30 -7.12
CA GLN A 279 -8.00 5.02 -7.26
C GLN A 279 -8.85 5.97 -6.41
N LEU A 280 -8.45 6.19 -5.15
CA LEU A 280 -9.10 7.16 -4.27
C LEU A 280 -9.07 8.57 -4.85
N ASN A 281 -7.90 9.00 -5.34
CA ASN A 281 -7.72 10.35 -5.89
C ASN A 281 -8.56 10.56 -7.15
N SER A 282 -8.54 9.58 -8.07
CA SER A 282 -9.34 9.62 -9.29
C SER A 282 -10.85 9.64 -8.98
N PHE A 283 -11.30 8.81 -8.03
CA PHE A 283 -12.70 8.81 -7.61
C PHE A 283 -13.12 10.14 -6.97
N ALA A 284 -12.32 10.68 -6.05
CA ALA A 284 -12.61 11.96 -5.40
C ALA A 284 -12.71 13.11 -6.42
N SER A 285 -11.79 13.15 -7.39
CA SER A 285 -11.81 14.12 -8.49
C SER A 285 -13.09 13.98 -9.32
N GLU A 286 -13.44 12.77 -9.75
CA GLU A 286 -14.60 12.54 -10.61
C GLU A 286 -15.93 12.83 -9.91
N VAL A 287 -16.08 12.46 -8.64
CA VAL A 287 -17.28 12.79 -7.86
C VAL A 287 -17.42 14.30 -7.70
N THR A 288 -16.31 15.00 -7.42
CA THR A 288 -16.31 16.47 -7.30
C THR A 288 -16.71 17.11 -8.63
N ARG A 289 -16.15 16.63 -9.74
CA ARG A 289 -16.45 17.13 -11.08
C ARG A 289 -17.92 16.91 -11.45
N VAL A 290 -18.45 15.71 -11.28
CA VAL A 290 -19.86 15.39 -11.60
C VAL A 290 -20.82 16.21 -10.73
N ALA A 291 -20.53 16.33 -9.43
CA ALA A 291 -21.34 17.14 -8.53
C ALA A 291 -21.35 18.62 -8.96
N HIS A 292 -20.22 19.16 -9.39
CA HIS A 292 -20.13 20.53 -9.86
C HIS A 292 -20.84 20.72 -11.21
N GLU A 293 -20.55 19.89 -12.21
CA GLU A 293 -21.12 20.03 -13.56
C GLU A 293 -22.63 19.80 -13.56
N VAL A 294 -23.14 18.75 -12.91
CA VAL A 294 -24.58 18.43 -12.89
C VAL A 294 -25.32 19.30 -11.88
N GLY A 295 -24.78 19.44 -10.66
CA GLY A 295 -25.46 20.09 -9.55
C GLY A 295 -25.33 21.61 -9.51
N THR A 296 -24.21 22.17 -10.00
CA THR A 296 -23.94 23.62 -9.95
C THR A 296 -24.09 24.27 -11.32
N GLU A 297 -23.43 23.71 -12.35
CA GLU A 297 -23.46 24.30 -13.70
C GLU A 297 -24.70 23.91 -14.51
N GLY A 298 -25.44 22.88 -14.09
CA GLY A 298 -26.61 22.37 -14.81
C GLY A 298 -26.26 21.69 -16.14
N LYS A 299 -25.01 21.24 -16.33
CA LYS A 299 -24.58 20.42 -17.46
C LYS A 299 -25.11 18.99 -17.30
N LEU A 300 -26.34 18.78 -17.75
CA LEU A 300 -27.03 17.50 -17.61
C LEU A 300 -26.52 16.45 -18.60
N GLY A 301 -26.23 15.25 -18.10
CA GLY A 301 -25.76 14.08 -18.87
C GLY A 301 -24.31 13.68 -18.59
N VAL A 302 -23.64 14.40 -17.69
CA VAL A 302 -22.27 14.10 -17.28
C VAL A 302 -22.23 12.87 -16.38
N GLN A 303 -21.22 12.03 -16.57
CA GLN A 303 -20.97 10.82 -15.80
C GLN A 303 -19.53 10.80 -15.30
N ALA A 304 -19.33 10.18 -14.13
CA ALA A 304 -18.04 9.85 -13.55
C ALA A 304 -17.37 8.74 -14.37
N GLN A 305 -16.09 8.93 -14.69
CA GLN A 305 -15.26 7.95 -15.39
C GLN A 305 -14.00 7.66 -14.58
N VAL A 306 -14.05 6.60 -13.78
CA VAL A 306 -12.91 6.15 -12.99
C VAL A 306 -12.34 4.89 -13.65
N GLN A 307 -11.08 4.93 -14.09
CA GLN A 307 -10.43 3.81 -14.75
C GLN A 307 -9.90 2.78 -13.75
N GLY A 308 -9.86 1.51 -14.14
CA GLY A 308 -9.23 0.44 -13.35
C GLY A 308 -9.95 0.10 -12.03
N VAL A 309 -11.20 0.52 -11.86
CA VAL A 309 -11.98 0.21 -10.65
C VAL A 309 -12.78 -1.07 -10.79
N GLY A 310 -12.66 -1.94 -9.78
CA GLY A 310 -13.48 -3.13 -9.57
C GLY A 310 -14.16 -3.12 -8.20
N GLY A 311 -15.02 -4.10 -7.94
CA GLY A 311 -15.66 -4.28 -6.63
C GLY A 311 -16.44 -3.04 -6.15
N THR A 312 -16.25 -2.67 -4.89
CA THR A 312 -16.94 -1.54 -4.24
C THR A 312 -16.73 -0.21 -4.98
N TRP A 313 -15.55 0.02 -5.53
CA TRP A 313 -15.24 1.26 -6.26
C TRP A 313 -16.09 1.42 -7.51
N LYS A 314 -16.26 0.33 -8.28
CA LYS A 314 -17.14 0.32 -9.45
C LYS A 314 -18.59 0.60 -9.03
N LEU A 315 -19.07 -0.06 -7.98
CA LEU A 315 -20.43 0.14 -7.48
C LEU A 315 -20.69 1.60 -7.08
N LEU A 316 -19.74 2.26 -6.41
CA LEU A 316 -19.87 3.67 -6.04
C LEU A 316 -19.93 4.58 -7.28
N THR A 317 -19.07 4.36 -8.26
CA THR A 317 -19.09 5.09 -9.54
C THR A 317 -20.43 4.90 -10.26
N ASP A 318 -20.94 3.67 -10.34
CA ASP A 318 -22.22 3.36 -10.98
C ASP A 318 -23.42 4.01 -10.25
N ASN A 319 -23.37 4.09 -8.91
CA ASN A 319 -24.39 4.78 -8.13
C ASN A 319 -24.41 6.29 -8.38
N VAL A 320 -23.24 6.94 -8.43
CA VAL A 320 -23.13 8.38 -8.77
C VAL A 320 -23.66 8.64 -10.17
N ASN A 321 -23.32 7.77 -11.13
CA ASN A 321 -23.81 7.85 -12.51
C ASN A 321 -25.32 7.66 -12.61
N THR A 322 -25.88 6.73 -11.84
CA THR A 322 -27.33 6.51 -11.79
C THR A 322 -28.05 7.74 -11.23
N MET A 323 -27.52 8.35 -10.16
CA MET A 323 -28.05 9.59 -9.59
C MET A 323 -28.02 10.74 -10.61
N ALA A 324 -26.87 10.96 -11.26
CA ALA A 324 -26.70 12.01 -12.26
C ALA A 324 -27.61 11.82 -13.49
N ALA A 325 -27.76 10.58 -13.97
CA ALA A 325 -28.64 10.23 -15.08
C ALA A 325 -30.12 10.46 -14.75
N ASN A 326 -30.55 10.06 -13.54
CA ASN A 326 -31.92 10.29 -13.07
C ASN A 326 -32.24 11.78 -13.00
N LEU A 327 -31.38 12.59 -12.34
CA LEU A 327 -31.57 14.04 -12.26
C LEU A 327 -31.61 14.69 -13.66
N THR A 328 -30.72 14.24 -14.55
CA THR A 328 -30.68 14.70 -15.95
C THR A 328 -31.98 14.45 -16.69
N ALA A 329 -32.51 13.22 -16.64
CA ALA A 329 -33.74 12.86 -17.32
C ALA A 329 -34.94 13.66 -16.76
N GLN A 330 -35.00 13.80 -15.44
CA GLN A 330 -36.06 14.50 -14.73
C GLN A 330 -36.12 15.99 -15.09
N VAL A 331 -34.99 16.69 -14.98
CA VAL A 331 -34.93 18.13 -15.26
C VAL A 331 -35.14 18.41 -16.76
N ARG A 332 -34.64 17.54 -17.65
CA ARG A 332 -34.79 17.72 -19.09
C ARG A 332 -36.24 17.56 -19.55
N ASP A 333 -36.98 16.57 -19.04
CA ASP A 333 -38.41 16.39 -19.36
C ASP A 333 -39.25 17.61 -18.87
N ILE A 334 -38.97 18.08 -17.65
CA ILE A 334 -39.60 19.31 -17.11
C ILE A 334 -39.31 20.53 -18.01
N ALA A 335 -38.06 20.69 -18.44
CA ALA A 335 -37.67 21.80 -19.30
C ALA A 335 -38.34 21.73 -20.68
N ASP A 336 -38.49 20.53 -21.25
CA ASP A 336 -39.12 20.34 -22.56
C ASP A 336 -40.62 20.66 -22.52
N VAL A 337 -41.32 20.24 -21.47
CA VAL A 337 -42.73 20.60 -21.25
C VAL A 337 -42.89 22.09 -21.01
N SER A 338 -42.00 22.71 -20.21
CA SER A 338 -42.03 24.17 -19.97
C SER A 338 -41.80 24.97 -21.26
N LYS A 339 -40.89 24.52 -22.13
CA LYS A 339 -40.67 25.10 -23.47
C LYS A 339 -41.85 24.88 -24.42
N ALA A 340 -42.56 23.76 -24.30
CA ALA A 340 -43.78 23.52 -25.08
C ALA A 340 -44.89 24.48 -24.68
N VAL A 341 -45.14 24.63 -23.38
CA VAL A 341 -46.10 25.58 -22.82
C VAL A 341 -45.78 27.01 -23.24
N ALA A 342 -44.51 27.43 -23.18
CA ALA A 342 -44.08 28.76 -23.62
C ALA A 342 -44.32 29.02 -25.12
N ARG A 343 -44.36 27.97 -25.94
CA ARG A 343 -44.69 28.05 -27.38
C ARG A 343 -46.19 27.88 -27.67
N GLY A 344 -47.02 27.75 -26.63
CA GLY A 344 -48.47 27.52 -26.75
C GLY A 344 -48.85 26.05 -27.05
N ASP A 345 -47.90 25.12 -27.02
CA ASP A 345 -48.19 23.68 -27.15
C ASP A 345 -48.52 23.09 -25.77
N LEU A 346 -49.81 23.00 -25.48
CA LEU A 346 -50.35 22.46 -24.23
C LEU A 346 -50.65 20.95 -24.31
N SER A 347 -50.25 20.28 -25.40
CA SER A 347 -50.42 18.83 -25.55
C SER A 347 -49.35 18.02 -24.81
N LYS A 348 -48.24 18.65 -24.40
CA LYS A 348 -47.10 18.00 -23.76
C LYS A 348 -47.28 17.91 -22.24
N LYS A 349 -46.87 16.77 -21.68
CA LYS A 349 -46.87 16.47 -20.25
C LYS A 349 -45.54 15.88 -19.85
N ILE A 350 -45.18 16.06 -18.58
CA ILE A 350 -44.03 15.38 -18.00
C ILE A 350 -44.42 13.91 -17.85
N THR A 351 -43.59 13.02 -18.39
CA THR A 351 -43.89 11.57 -18.48
C THR A 351 -42.90 10.72 -17.72
N VAL A 352 -41.67 11.19 -17.52
CA VAL A 352 -40.60 10.50 -16.78
C VAL A 352 -41.10 9.96 -15.43
N ASP A 353 -40.71 8.72 -15.11
CA ASP A 353 -41.06 8.08 -13.84
C ASP A 353 -40.23 8.69 -12.70
N VAL A 354 -40.93 9.19 -11.68
CA VAL A 354 -40.35 10.01 -10.61
C VAL A 354 -41.05 9.71 -9.30
N LYS A 355 -40.32 9.94 -8.20
CA LYS A 355 -40.79 9.68 -6.83
C LYS A 355 -40.45 10.88 -5.94
N GLY A 356 -41.07 10.94 -4.77
CA GLY A 356 -40.83 11.99 -3.78
C GLY A 356 -41.16 13.39 -4.31
N GLU A 357 -40.36 14.38 -3.95
CA GLU A 357 -40.58 15.80 -4.29
C GLU A 357 -40.65 16.06 -5.80
N ILE A 358 -39.95 15.26 -6.61
CA ILE A 358 -40.00 15.39 -8.07
C ILE A 358 -41.34 14.90 -8.64
N LEU A 359 -41.99 13.92 -8.00
CA LEU A 359 -43.35 13.51 -8.37
C LEU A 359 -44.37 14.62 -8.08
N ASP A 360 -44.24 15.29 -6.94
CA ASP A 360 -45.11 16.42 -6.59
C ASP A 360 -44.93 17.59 -7.57
N LEU A 361 -43.69 17.87 -7.96
CA LEU A 361 -43.38 18.85 -9.01
C LEU A 361 -44.00 18.45 -10.37
N LYS A 362 -43.83 17.19 -10.79
CA LYS A 362 -44.44 16.65 -12.02
C LYS A 362 -45.96 16.84 -12.02
N ASN A 363 -46.63 16.47 -10.92
CA ASN A 363 -48.07 16.58 -10.80
C ASN A 363 -48.55 18.03 -10.82
N THR A 364 -47.81 18.93 -10.15
CA THR A 364 -48.11 20.36 -10.12
C THR A 364 -48.01 20.98 -11.53
N ILE A 365 -46.92 20.73 -12.23
CA ILE A 365 -46.72 21.24 -13.59
C ILE A 365 -47.75 20.64 -14.56
N ASN A 366 -47.99 19.33 -14.49
CA ASN A 366 -48.99 18.69 -15.35
C ASN A 366 -50.40 19.27 -15.11
N THR A 367 -50.78 19.49 -13.86
CA THR A 367 -52.06 20.11 -13.50
C THR A 367 -52.17 21.54 -14.06
N MET A 368 -51.10 22.33 -13.96
CA MET A 368 -51.04 23.66 -14.57
C MET A 368 -51.25 23.59 -16.10
N VAL A 369 -50.63 22.63 -16.78
CA VAL A 369 -50.84 22.44 -18.23
C VAL A 369 -52.29 22.07 -18.54
N ASP A 370 -52.95 21.22 -17.74
CA ASP A 370 -54.37 20.87 -17.93
C ASP A 370 -55.29 22.09 -17.78
N GLN A 371 -55.01 22.91 -16.78
CA GLN A 371 -55.77 24.15 -16.54
C GLN A 371 -55.61 25.13 -17.70
N LEU A 372 -54.38 25.33 -18.18
CA LEU A 372 -54.10 26.16 -19.36
C LEU A 372 -54.82 25.64 -20.61
N GLN A 373 -54.81 24.33 -20.85
CA GLN A 373 -55.42 23.72 -22.02
C GLN A 373 -56.95 23.88 -22.01
N THR A 374 -57.55 23.69 -20.84
CA THR A 374 -58.99 23.89 -20.63
C THR A 374 -59.35 25.36 -20.85
N PHE A 375 -58.56 26.28 -20.29
CA PHE A 375 -58.78 27.71 -20.45
C PHE A 375 -58.70 28.15 -21.91
N ALA A 376 -57.67 27.73 -22.63
CA ALA A 376 -57.51 28.04 -24.05
C ALA A 376 -58.73 27.55 -24.86
N THR A 377 -59.19 26.32 -24.59
CA THR A 377 -60.34 25.73 -25.27
C THR A 377 -61.63 26.50 -25.00
N GLU A 378 -61.91 26.82 -23.73
CA GLU A 378 -63.13 27.55 -23.34
C GLU A 378 -63.15 28.98 -23.90
N VAL A 379 -62.03 29.69 -23.86
CA VAL A 379 -61.95 31.04 -24.43
C VAL A 379 -62.13 31.01 -25.95
N THR A 380 -61.50 30.07 -26.65
CA THR A 380 -61.71 29.92 -28.11
C THR A 380 -63.17 29.60 -28.42
N ARG A 381 -63.79 28.68 -27.66
CA ARG A 381 -65.20 28.30 -27.85
C ARG A 381 -66.13 29.51 -27.67
N VAL A 382 -66.02 30.23 -26.55
CA VAL A 382 -66.87 31.40 -26.27
C VAL A 382 -66.66 32.50 -27.31
N SER A 383 -65.42 32.74 -27.71
CA SER A 383 -65.10 33.74 -28.75
C SER A 383 -65.76 33.38 -30.08
N LEU A 384 -65.77 32.10 -30.47
CA LEU A 384 -66.44 31.65 -31.69
C LEU A 384 -67.96 31.71 -31.56
N GLU A 385 -68.53 31.16 -30.48
CA GLU A 385 -69.98 31.13 -30.26
C GLU A 385 -70.58 32.53 -30.22
N VAL A 386 -70.07 33.41 -29.36
CA VAL A 386 -70.65 34.74 -29.13
C VAL A 386 -70.16 35.76 -30.15
N GLY A 387 -68.88 35.70 -30.54
CA GLY A 387 -68.26 36.70 -31.40
C GLY A 387 -68.48 36.47 -32.90
N THR A 388 -68.48 35.21 -33.36
CA THR A 388 -68.48 34.90 -34.80
C THR A 388 -69.77 34.23 -35.25
N GLU A 389 -70.25 33.22 -34.52
CA GLU A 389 -71.43 32.44 -34.88
C GLU A 389 -72.75 33.09 -34.46
N GLY A 390 -72.71 34.11 -33.58
CA GLY A 390 -73.89 34.81 -33.08
C GLY A 390 -74.77 33.96 -32.16
N LYS A 391 -74.22 32.90 -31.55
CA LYS A 391 -74.86 32.11 -30.49
C LYS A 391 -74.77 32.89 -29.17
N LEU A 392 -75.74 33.77 -28.97
CA LEU A 392 -75.79 34.68 -27.82
C LEU A 392 -76.06 33.92 -26.51
N GLY A 393 -75.34 34.27 -25.44
CA GLY A 393 -75.45 33.68 -24.11
C GLY A 393 -74.40 32.61 -23.76
N GLY A 394 -73.41 32.37 -24.64
CA GLY A 394 -72.29 31.48 -24.35
C GLY A 394 -71.38 32.02 -23.24
N GLN A 395 -70.98 31.15 -22.31
CA GLN A 395 -70.07 31.48 -21.20
C GLN A 395 -69.00 30.39 -21.04
N ALA A 396 -67.80 30.80 -20.67
CA ALA A 396 -66.68 29.94 -20.32
C ALA A 396 -66.94 29.30 -18.97
N ASN A 397 -66.79 27.98 -18.90
CA ASN A 397 -66.94 27.23 -17.65
C ASN A 397 -65.69 26.41 -17.35
N ILE A 398 -64.83 26.97 -16.52
CA ILE A 398 -63.56 26.34 -16.15
C ILE A 398 -63.65 25.94 -14.67
N LYS A 399 -63.53 24.64 -14.39
CA LYS A 399 -63.65 24.10 -13.04
C LYS A 399 -62.34 24.26 -12.26
N ASN A 400 -62.46 24.42 -10.94
CA ASN A 400 -61.34 24.41 -10.00
C ASN A 400 -60.26 25.48 -10.27
N VAL A 401 -60.64 26.63 -10.82
CA VAL A 401 -59.75 27.78 -10.99
C VAL A 401 -59.93 28.79 -9.85
N GLY A 402 -58.81 29.34 -9.39
CA GLY A 402 -58.75 30.41 -8.39
C GLY A 402 -57.70 31.46 -8.80
N GLY A 403 -57.68 32.59 -8.09
CA GLY A 403 -56.79 33.72 -8.40
C GLY A 403 -57.00 34.27 -9.82
N ILE A 404 -55.90 34.63 -10.48
CA ILE A 404 -55.92 35.28 -11.82
C ILE A 404 -56.73 34.48 -12.85
N TRP A 405 -56.69 33.13 -12.79
CA TRP A 405 -57.44 32.29 -13.72
C TRP A 405 -58.95 32.46 -13.60
N LYS A 406 -59.44 32.61 -12.36
CA LYS A 406 -60.85 32.89 -12.11
C LYS A 406 -61.22 34.28 -12.62
N ASP A 407 -60.41 35.28 -12.30
CA ASP A 407 -60.65 36.67 -12.72
C ASP A 407 -60.71 36.79 -14.25
N LEU A 408 -59.82 36.10 -14.97
CA LEU A 408 -59.83 36.06 -16.43
C LEU A 408 -61.08 35.38 -16.99
N THR A 409 -61.52 34.29 -16.36
CA THR A 409 -62.75 33.58 -16.77
C THR A 409 -63.97 34.48 -16.58
N ASP A 410 -64.07 35.14 -15.44
CA ASP A 410 -65.17 36.05 -15.10
C ASP A 410 -65.18 37.27 -16.05
N ASN A 411 -64.01 37.80 -16.43
CA ASN A 411 -63.90 38.87 -17.43
C ASN A 411 -64.34 38.45 -18.83
N VAL A 412 -63.97 37.25 -19.30
CA VAL A 412 -64.43 36.71 -20.60
C VAL A 412 -65.95 36.52 -20.59
N ASN A 413 -66.51 36.04 -19.48
CA ASN A 413 -67.95 35.88 -19.31
C ASN A 413 -68.69 37.22 -19.27
N LEU A 414 -68.12 38.23 -18.63
CA LEU A 414 -68.67 39.58 -18.62
C LEU A 414 -68.70 40.16 -20.04
N MET A 415 -67.60 40.05 -20.79
CA MET A 415 -67.55 40.49 -22.19
C MET A 415 -68.59 39.78 -23.05
N ALA A 416 -68.71 38.46 -22.92
CA ALA A 416 -69.68 37.66 -23.66
C ALA A 416 -71.14 38.02 -23.32
N SER A 417 -71.43 38.33 -22.05
CA SER A 417 -72.75 38.81 -21.60
C SER A 417 -73.07 40.17 -22.22
N ASN A 418 -72.14 41.13 -22.15
CA ASN A 418 -72.36 42.46 -22.69
C ASN A 418 -72.64 42.41 -24.20
N LEU A 419 -71.86 41.63 -24.96
CA LEU A 419 -72.10 41.42 -26.40
C LEU A 419 -73.45 40.77 -26.68
N THR A 420 -73.84 39.77 -25.88
CA THR A 420 -75.14 39.09 -25.96
C THR A 420 -76.29 40.08 -25.78
N ASP A 421 -76.21 40.91 -24.74
CA ASP A 421 -77.26 41.86 -24.40
C ASP A 421 -77.36 42.97 -25.45
N GLN A 422 -76.22 43.54 -25.88
CA GLN A 422 -76.17 44.55 -26.94
C GLN A 422 -76.81 44.05 -28.25
N VAL A 423 -76.45 42.84 -28.72
CA VAL A 423 -77.01 42.30 -29.97
C VAL A 423 -78.50 41.98 -29.84
N ARG A 424 -78.96 41.48 -28.68
CA ARG A 424 -80.39 41.24 -28.44
C ARG A 424 -81.21 42.54 -28.43
N ASP A 425 -80.68 43.59 -27.85
CA ASP A 425 -81.36 44.88 -27.82
C ASP A 425 -81.45 45.51 -29.22
N ILE A 426 -80.35 45.45 -29.99
CA ILE A 426 -80.36 45.84 -31.42
C ILE A 426 -81.43 45.05 -32.17
N ALA A 427 -81.47 43.72 -32.00
CA ALA A 427 -82.47 42.88 -32.67
C ALA A 427 -83.91 43.27 -32.27
N THR A 428 -84.13 43.62 -31.01
CA THR A 428 -85.43 44.08 -30.48
C THR A 428 -85.84 45.40 -31.11
N VAL A 429 -84.95 46.38 -31.14
CA VAL A 429 -85.20 47.70 -31.77
C VAL A 429 -85.43 47.55 -33.27
N CYS A 430 -84.60 46.80 -33.99
CA CYS A 430 -84.79 46.54 -35.43
C CYS A 430 -86.15 45.90 -35.72
N LYS A 431 -86.61 44.97 -34.87
CA LYS A 431 -87.92 44.35 -35.01
C LYS A 431 -89.06 45.37 -34.80
N SER A 432 -88.96 46.24 -33.80
CA SER A 432 -89.93 47.32 -33.57
C SER A 432 -90.00 48.28 -34.76
N VAL A 433 -88.84 48.70 -35.28
CA VAL A 433 -88.74 49.55 -36.48
C VAL A 433 -89.39 48.86 -37.68
N ALA A 434 -89.14 47.57 -37.90
CA ALA A 434 -89.75 46.80 -38.98
C ALA A 434 -91.29 46.69 -38.86
N CYS A 435 -91.81 46.75 -37.64
CA CYS A 435 -93.25 46.81 -37.36
C CYS A 435 -93.83 48.23 -37.40
N GLY A 436 -93.02 49.25 -37.71
CA GLY A 436 -93.44 50.65 -37.82
C GLY A 436 -93.36 51.46 -36.51
N ASP A 437 -92.84 50.89 -35.43
CA ASP A 437 -92.64 51.59 -34.15
C ASP A 437 -91.22 52.17 -34.07
N LEU A 438 -91.10 53.48 -34.28
CA LEU A 438 -89.84 54.23 -34.20
C LEU A 438 -89.55 54.79 -32.80
N SER A 439 -90.36 54.44 -31.79
CA SER A 439 -90.19 54.96 -30.42
C SER A 439 -89.14 54.21 -29.60
N LYS A 440 -88.67 53.05 -30.09
CA LYS A 440 -87.68 52.21 -29.40
C LYS A 440 -86.25 52.64 -29.75
N THR A 441 -85.40 52.65 -28.73
CA THR A 441 -83.98 52.99 -28.83
C THR A 441 -83.12 51.89 -28.21
N ILE A 442 -81.88 51.76 -28.66
CA ILE A 442 -80.89 50.88 -28.03
C ILE A 442 -80.52 51.49 -26.66
N THR A 443 -80.54 50.69 -25.60
CA THR A 443 -80.41 51.08 -24.20
C THR A 443 -79.29 50.36 -23.45
N VAL A 444 -78.61 49.41 -24.09
CA VAL A 444 -77.48 48.71 -23.47
C VAL A 444 -76.24 49.61 -23.53
N ASP A 445 -75.67 49.88 -22.36
CA ASP A 445 -74.42 50.64 -22.19
C ASP A 445 -73.18 49.83 -22.62
#